data_AF-A0A6C0CGQ4-F1
#
_entry.id   AF-A0A6C0CGQ4-F1
#
_cell.length_a   1.000
_cell.length_b   1.000
_cell.length_c   1.000
_cell.angle_alpha   90.00
_cell.angle_beta   90.00
_cell.angle_gamma   90.00
#
_symmetry.space_group_name_H-M   'P 1'
#
loop_
_entity.id
_entity.type
_entity.pdbx_description
1 polymer ?
#
loop_
_entity_poly.entity_id
_entity_poly.type
_entity_poly.pdbx_seq_one_letter_code
_entity_poly.pdbx_strand_id
1 'polypeptide(L)'
;MVKSKGRGTNPTKSKVGKFRSKSKAYKSKASKSKASRSKASKSKASKSKSKPSLKKILVKKIDEYLSTDLSGIEETPISLNTSSEEISDISHYKEQNCSPKKNKLGYSCLSGDILIKIAKAINSLNGITLKYEGIPEKVLYKKICNVMQNNFNCKNEACWLNIRKLMNSLSSRDVDYFRRHFRPKMPEDIVDDYTKWISNFDIEAVLRQHHEETSGVYSYGAIPIDFKNCSVSSDLCKINLKQHVDKGEHKLAMVFNTDDSKGPGQHWFAMYVDIDGLNLDSQPGIYFFDSFASKPMKEVKELIEKIKEQGSEINKDFVVTVNDKTLQKNSFSCGFYSMHFLENMINETPFSEYISSGLNDKKMIEYRNHCFLHPDDTKTG
;
A
#
# COMPACT_ATOMS: atom_id res chain seq x y z
N MET A 1 62.01 41.50 -18.77
CA MET A 1 63.04 41.58 -19.83
C MET A 1 63.77 40.24 -19.92
N VAL A 2 64.25 39.83 -21.12
CA VAL A 2 65.36 38.87 -21.39
C VAL A 2 65.32 37.50 -20.65
N LYS A 3 64.97 36.35 -21.27
CA LYS A 3 65.75 35.46 -22.20
C LYS A 3 67.00 34.81 -21.55
N SER A 4 67.53 33.62 -21.91
CA SER A 4 67.23 32.47 -22.83
C SER A 4 68.18 31.29 -22.45
N LYS A 5 68.19 30.03 -22.95
CA LYS A 5 67.69 29.34 -24.16
C LYS A 5 66.74 28.16 -23.75
N GLY A 6 66.59 26.94 -24.29
CA GLY A 6 67.25 26.07 -25.31
C GLY A 6 68.44 25.23 -24.79
N ARG A 7 68.72 23.97 -25.22
CA ARG A 7 68.23 23.08 -26.32
C ARG A 7 68.45 21.59 -25.90
N GLY A 8 67.91 20.53 -26.51
CA GLY A 8 66.90 20.38 -27.59
C GLY A 8 67.11 19.09 -28.43
N THR A 9 66.04 18.61 -29.12
CA THR A 9 66.02 17.67 -30.28
C THR A 9 66.54 16.21 -30.12
N ASN A 10 66.15 15.20 -30.92
CA ASN A 10 64.88 14.81 -31.62
C ASN A 10 65.02 13.29 -32.03
N PRO A 11 64.33 12.65 -33.03
CA PRO A 11 63.61 11.39 -32.73
C PRO A 11 63.99 10.16 -33.61
N THR A 12 63.43 8.99 -33.26
CA THR A 12 63.46 7.78 -34.12
C THR A 12 62.06 7.26 -34.49
N LYS A 13 61.82 7.25 -35.82
CA LYS A 13 60.84 6.44 -36.55
C LYS A 13 61.32 4.96 -36.57
N SER A 14 60.58 3.89 -36.91
CA SER A 14 59.14 3.62 -37.19
C SER A 14 58.97 2.14 -37.56
N LYS A 15 57.77 1.56 -37.38
CA LYS A 15 57.13 0.47 -38.18
C LYS A 15 55.73 0.24 -37.58
N VAL A 16 54.59 0.52 -38.22
CA VAL A 16 54.06 0.07 -39.52
C VAL A 16 53.83 -1.44 -39.57
N GLY A 17 52.57 -1.84 -39.43
CA GLY A 17 52.11 -3.24 -39.49
C GLY A 17 50.63 -3.33 -39.88
N LYS A 18 50.28 -2.97 -41.12
CA LYS A 18 48.94 -3.26 -41.67
C LYS A 18 48.78 -4.77 -41.87
N PHE A 19 47.71 -5.37 -41.37
CA PHE A 19 47.24 -6.67 -41.87
C PHE A 19 45.84 -6.57 -42.46
N ARG A 20 45.61 -7.36 -43.52
CA ARG A 20 44.46 -7.25 -44.42
C ARG A 20 43.34 -8.22 -44.02
N SER A 21 42.11 -7.77 -44.25
CA SER A 21 40.89 -8.59 -44.32
C SER A 21 41.07 -9.91 -45.07
N LYS A 22 40.50 -11.00 -44.53
CA LYS A 22 40.05 -12.16 -45.30
C LYS A 22 38.67 -12.62 -44.82
N SER A 23 37.64 -12.16 -45.49
CA SER A 23 36.32 -12.80 -45.45
C SER A 23 36.40 -14.19 -46.11
N LYS A 24 35.69 -15.17 -45.53
CA LYS A 24 35.37 -16.44 -46.18
C LYS A 24 33.92 -16.78 -45.93
N ALA A 25 33.07 -16.57 -46.93
CA ALA A 25 31.77 -17.20 -46.98
C ALA A 25 31.94 -18.70 -47.23
N TYR A 26 31.10 -19.53 -46.62
CA TYR A 26 30.93 -20.93 -47.01
C TYR A 26 29.50 -21.16 -47.46
N LYS A 27 29.34 -21.74 -48.66
CA LYS A 27 28.02 -22.04 -49.23
C LYS A 27 27.43 -23.32 -48.63
N SER A 28 26.11 -23.36 -48.64
CA SER A 28 25.24 -24.51 -48.41
C SER A 28 25.76 -25.84 -48.96
N LYS A 29 25.55 -26.93 -48.19
CA LYS A 29 25.20 -28.23 -48.75
C LYS A 29 23.87 -28.69 -48.16
N ALA A 30 22.93 -29.06 -49.02
CA ALA A 30 21.68 -29.67 -48.62
C ALA A 30 21.81 -31.21 -48.68
N SER A 31 21.23 -31.91 -47.71
CA SER A 31 21.09 -33.37 -47.71
C SER A 31 19.63 -33.74 -47.47
N LYS A 32 18.98 -34.30 -48.50
CA LYS A 32 17.65 -34.90 -48.38
C LYS A 32 17.80 -36.33 -47.82
N SER A 33 17.06 -36.69 -46.77
CA SER A 33 16.79 -38.11 -46.50
C SER A 33 15.48 -38.34 -45.74
N LYS A 34 14.58 -39.05 -46.43
CA LYS A 34 13.55 -39.97 -45.89
C LYS A 34 12.65 -39.46 -44.76
N ALA A 35 11.44 -39.04 -45.12
CA ALA A 35 10.32 -39.00 -44.19
C ALA A 35 9.92 -40.41 -43.74
N SER A 36 9.61 -40.59 -42.45
CA SER A 36 8.93 -41.77 -41.91
C SER A 36 7.60 -41.34 -41.30
N ARG A 37 6.52 -42.05 -41.62
CA ARG A 37 5.21 -41.84 -40.99
C ARG A 37 5.18 -42.56 -39.65
N SER A 38 5.02 -41.82 -38.56
CA SER A 38 4.56 -42.35 -37.27
C SER A 38 3.20 -41.74 -36.89
N LYS A 39 2.43 -42.44 -36.06
CA LYS A 39 0.99 -42.17 -35.86
C LYS A 39 0.77 -41.01 -34.89
N ALA A 40 -0.16 -40.11 -35.21
CA ALA A 40 -0.57 -39.03 -34.33
C ALA A 40 -1.33 -39.58 -33.10
N SER A 41 -0.67 -39.64 -31.95
CA SER A 41 -1.33 -39.85 -30.67
C SER A 41 -1.95 -38.53 -30.19
N LYS A 42 -3.27 -38.51 -29.99
CA LYS A 42 -3.97 -37.38 -29.35
C LYS A 42 -3.67 -37.38 -27.84
N SER A 43 -2.56 -36.78 -27.42
CA SER A 43 -2.36 -36.46 -26.02
C SER A 43 -3.44 -35.47 -25.57
N LYS A 44 -4.19 -35.82 -24.52
CA LYS A 44 -5.11 -34.88 -23.89
C LYS A 44 -4.28 -33.79 -23.22
N ALA A 45 -4.30 -32.58 -23.76
CA ALA A 45 -3.68 -31.43 -23.13
C ALA A 45 -4.39 -31.18 -21.78
N SER A 46 -3.74 -31.57 -20.68
CA SER A 46 -4.16 -31.19 -19.34
C SER A 46 -4.04 -29.67 -19.22
N LYS A 47 -5.18 -28.98 -19.10
CA LYS A 47 -5.19 -27.57 -18.71
C LYS A 47 -4.67 -27.48 -17.27
N SER A 48 -3.37 -27.29 -17.11
CA SER A 48 -2.79 -26.91 -15.84
C SER A 48 -3.43 -25.58 -15.43
N LYS A 49 -4.29 -25.63 -14.41
CA LYS A 49 -4.74 -24.40 -13.74
C LYS A 49 -3.47 -23.77 -13.16
N SER A 50 -3.02 -22.65 -13.74
CA SER A 50 -1.91 -21.89 -13.19
C SER A 50 -2.22 -21.58 -11.73
N LYS A 51 -1.31 -21.94 -10.81
CA LYS A 51 -1.44 -21.49 -9.41
C LYS A 51 -1.58 -19.97 -9.43
N PRO A 52 -2.53 -19.37 -8.68
CA PRO A 52 -2.62 -17.92 -8.58
C PRO A 52 -1.28 -17.35 -8.12
N SER A 53 -0.88 -16.21 -8.68
CA SER A 53 0.34 -15.51 -8.25
C SER A 53 0.25 -15.16 -6.77
N LEU A 54 1.39 -15.03 -6.09
CA LEU A 54 1.40 -14.68 -4.67
C LEU A 54 0.58 -13.41 -4.42
N LYS A 55 0.73 -12.37 -5.25
CA LYS A 55 -0.10 -11.15 -5.24
C LYS A 55 -1.62 -11.41 -5.30
N LYS A 56 -2.11 -12.42 -6.03
CA LYS A 56 -3.54 -12.78 -6.06
C LYS A 56 -3.99 -13.57 -4.83
N ILE A 57 -3.12 -14.38 -4.24
CA ILE A 57 -3.39 -15.04 -2.96
C ILE A 57 -3.39 -13.99 -1.83
N LEU A 58 -2.46 -13.05 -1.90
CA LEU A 58 -2.26 -11.95 -0.95
C LEU A 58 -3.43 -10.98 -0.99
N VAL A 59 -3.79 -10.44 -2.16
CA VAL A 59 -5.01 -9.63 -2.34
C VAL A 59 -6.24 -10.38 -1.84
N LYS A 60 -6.43 -11.66 -2.21
CA LYS A 60 -7.57 -12.45 -1.69
C LYS A 60 -7.52 -12.60 -0.16
N LYS A 61 -6.35 -12.74 0.45
CA LYS A 61 -6.17 -12.77 1.91
C LYS A 61 -6.43 -11.41 2.58
N ILE A 62 -6.03 -10.29 1.96
CA ILE A 62 -6.32 -8.95 2.50
C ILE A 62 -7.81 -8.60 2.27
N ASP A 63 -8.43 -9.10 1.21
CA ASP A 63 -9.88 -9.02 0.98
C ASP A 63 -10.63 -9.86 2.02
N GLU A 64 -10.18 -11.09 2.27
CA GLU A 64 -10.67 -11.93 3.38
C GLU A 64 -10.45 -11.23 4.73
N TYR A 65 -9.34 -10.54 4.95
CA TYR A 65 -9.00 -9.81 6.18
C TYR A 65 -9.83 -8.52 6.38
N LEU A 66 -10.11 -7.77 5.32
CA LEU A 66 -11.02 -6.61 5.40
C LEU A 66 -12.49 -7.04 5.50
N SER A 67 -12.81 -8.23 5.00
CA SER A 67 -14.13 -8.86 5.08
C SER A 67 -14.30 -9.79 6.28
N THR A 68 -13.27 -10.02 7.12
CA THR A 68 -13.37 -11.04 8.17
C THR A 68 -14.40 -10.62 9.21
N ASP A 69 -15.11 -11.65 9.62
CA ASP A 69 -16.48 -11.72 10.10
C ASP A 69 -17.07 -10.49 10.81
N LEU A 70 -18.35 -10.23 10.51
CA LEU A 70 -19.20 -9.25 11.22
C LEU A 70 -20.02 -9.96 12.31
N SER A 71 -19.50 -11.05 12.86
CA SER A 71 -20.18 -12.00 13.77
C SER A 71 -20.06 -11.68 15.27
N GLY A 72 -19.66 -10.46 15.64
CA GLY A 72 -19.73 -9.98 17.03
C GLY A 72 -21.16 -9.58 17.45
N ILE A 73 -21.70 -10.18 18.52
CA ILE A 73 -22.95 -9.82 19.24
C ILE A 73 -24.27 -10.18 18.50
N GLU A 74 -25.27 -10.73 19.20
CA GLU A 74 -26.66 -10.81 18.71
C GLU A 74 -27.44 -9.54 19.10
N GLU A 75 -28.06 -8.87 18.13
CA GLU A 75 -28.95 -7.72 18.39
C GLU A 75 -30.33 -8.21 18.87
N THR A 76 -30.68 -7.97 20.13
CA THR A 76 -32.08 -8.08 20.59
C THR A 76 -32.95 -6.99 19.93
N PRO A 77 -34.15 -7.31 19.41
CA PRO A 77 -34.97 -6.29 18.73
C PRO A 77 -35.60 -5.29 19.72
N ILE A 78 -35.32 -4.01 19.53
CA ILE A 78 -36.06 -2.91 20.19
C ILE A 78 -37.09 -2.37 19.20
N SER A 79 -38.39 -2.45 19.53
CA SER A 79 -39.45 -1.84 18.74
C SER A 79 -39.78 -0.44 19.23
N LEU A 80 -39.39 0.58 18.45
CA LEU A 80 -39.75 1.99 18.70
C LEU A 80 -40.38 2.61 17.45
N ASN A 81 -41.70 2.83 17.52
CA ASN A 81 -42.39 3.72 16.58
C ASN A 81 -42.05 5.17 16.92
N THR A 82 -41.33 5.86 16.04
CA THR A 82 -41.12 7.32 16.14
C THR A 82 -41.35 7.99 14.79
N SER A 83 -42.36 8.85 14.74
CA SER A 83 -42.65 9.78 13.63
C SER A 83 -42.13 11.19 13.98
N SER A 84 -42.11 12.09 12.99
CA SER A 84 -41.72 13.52 13.08
C SER A 84 -40.27 13.78 13.55
N GLU A 85 -39.33 14.12 12.68
CA GLU A 85 -39.14 15.41 11.98
C GLU A 85 -38.36 16.50 12.74
N GLU A 86 -38.05 16.33 14.02
CA GLU A 86 -36.95 17.09 14.63
C GLU A 86 -35.59 16.48 14.26
N ILE A 87 -34.85 17.15 13.37
CA ILE A 87 -33.48 16.74 13.02
C ILE A 87 -32.52 17.29 14.07
N SER A 88 -32.27 16.47 15.09
CA SER A 88 -31.20 16.66 16.07
C SER A 88 -29.84 17.00 15.41
N ASP A 89 -28.97 17.74 16.11
CA ASP A 89 -27.60 18.01 15.63
C ASP A 89 -26.65 16.81 15.85
N ILE A 90 -27.14 15.62 15.55
CA ILE A 90 -26.39 14.37 15.64
C ILE A 90 -25.37 14.29 14.49
N SER A 91 -24.17 13.80 14.84
CA SER A 91 -23.12 13.44 13.89
C SER A 91 -22.47 12.16 14.37
N HIS A 92 -22.22 11.24 13.43
CA HIS A 92 -21.56 9.96 13.68
C HIS A 92 -20.11 9.95 13.15
N TYR A 93 -19.65 11.09 12.62
CA TYR A 93 -18.33 11.26 12.03
C TYR A 93 -17.20 11.19 13.06
N LYS A 94 -16.19 10.38 12.75
CA LYS A 94 -14.92 10.27 13.47
C LYS A 94 -13.80 10.22 12.43
N GLU A 95 -13.06 11.32 12.26
CA GLU A 95 -12.07 11.43 11.18
C GLU A 95 -10.98 10.35 11.26
N GLN A 96 -10.57 9.96 12.47
CA GLN A 96 -9.58 8.90 12.69
C GLN A 96 -10.06 7.51 12.23
N ASN A 97 -11.37 7.30 12.07
CA ASN A 97 -11.94 6.03 11.59
C ASN A 97 -11.88 5.93 10.05
N CYS A 98 -11.68 7.05 9.35
CA CYS A 98 -11.71 7.11 7.89
C CYS A 98 -10.44 6.54 7.26
N SER A 99 -10.60 5.88 6.11
CA SER A 99 -9.51 5.62 5.17
C SER A 99 -8.90 6.93 4.64
N PRO A 100 -7.67 6.94 4.07
CA PRO A 100 -7.04 8.12 3.44
C PRO A 100 -7.74 8.62 2.15
N LYS A 101 -8.98 8.17 1.91
CA LYS A 101 -9.78 8.41 0.72
C LYS A 101 -10.15 9.88 0.55
N LYS A 102 -9.72 10.47 -0.57
CA LYS A 102 -9.95 11.88 -0.89
C LYS A 102 -11.42 12.22 -1.19
N ASN A 103 -12.20 11.25 -1.68
CA ASN A 103 -13.62 11.43 -2.01
C ASN A 103 -14.57 11.21 -0.82
N LYS A 104 -14.18 11.66 0.38
CA LYS A 104 -15.02 11.68 1.59
C LYS A 104 -15.71 13.04 1.74
N LEU A 105 -16.79 13.09 2.53
CA LEU A 105 -17.48 14.35 2.82
C LEU A 105 -16.79 15.08 3.98
N GLY A 106 -16.86 16.42 4.00
CA GLY A 106 -16.30 17.23 5.09
C GLY A 106 -17.00 17.08 6.46
N TYR A 107 -17.88 16.08 6.58
CA TYR A 107 -18.68 15.74 7.75
C TYR A 107 -19.01 14.24 7.82
N SER A 108 -18.33 13.39 7.03
CA SER A 108 -18.50 11.92 7.06
C SER A 108 -17.29 11.22 6.42
N CYS A 109 -16.91 10.03 6.90
CA CYS A 109 -15.95 9.17 6.17
C CYS A 109 -16.53 8.70 4.82
N LEU A 110 -17.86 8.75 4.70
CA LEU A 110 -18.63 8.24 3.58
C LEU A 110 -18.73 9.24 2.43
N SER A 111 -19.11 8.73 1.27
CA SER A 111 -19.47 9.49 0.07
C SER A 111 -20.98 9.46 -0.17
N GLY A 112 -21.51 10.42 -0.94
CA GLY A 112 -22.94 10.50 -1.26
C GLY A 112 -23.52 9.22 -1.90
N ASP A 113 -22.75 8.51 -2.74
CA ASP A 113 -23.18 7.24 -3.35
C ASP A 113 -23.47 6.17 -2.29
N ILE A 114 -22.55 5.96 -1.32
CA ILE A 114 -22.79 4.97 -0.27
C ILE A 114 -23.87 5.43 0.72
N LEU A 115 -24.03 6.73 0.99
CA LEU A 115 -25.18 7.22 1.79
C LEU A 115 -26.53 6.89 1.13
N ILE A 116 -26.65 7.04 -0.19
CA ILE A 116 -27.86 6.66 -0.95
C ILE A 116 -28.10 5.13 -0.90
N LYS A 117 -27.03 4.32 -0.96
CA LYS A 117 -27.11 2.86 -0.85
C LYS A 117 -27.52 2.40 0.55
N ILE A 118 -26.93 3.00 1.58
CA ILE A 118 -27.30 2.79 2.99
C ILE A 118 -28.78 3.17 3.21
N ALA A 119 -29.24 4.29 2.66
CA ALA A 119 -30.64 4.71 2.78
C ALA A 119 -31.62 3.71 2.14
N LYS A 120 -31.26 3.14 0.99
CA LYS A 120 -32.03 2.06 0.34
C LYS A 120 -32.03 0.77 1.17
N ALA A 121 -30.87 0.38 1.71
CA ALA A 121 -30.74 -0.79 2.58
C ALA A 121 -31.51 -0.63 3.91
N ILE A 122 -31.62 0.58 4.45
CA ILE A 122 -32.48 0.93 5.58
C ILE A 122 -33.96 0.76 5.21
N ASN A 123 -34.39 1.23 4.03
CA ASN A 123 -35.79 1.11 3.58
C ASN A 123 -36.23 -0.33 3.24
N SER A 124 -35.30 -1.28 3.12
CA SER A 124 -35.63 -2.72 3.07
C SER A 124 -35.76 -3.37 4.45
N LEU A 125 -35.60 -2.63 5.55
CA LEU A 125 -35.78 -3.14 6.91
C LEU A 125 -37.21 -2.91 7.41
N ASN A 126 -37.86 -3.98 7.85
CA ASN A 126 -39.23 -3.93 8.36
C ASN A 126 -39.39 -2.88 9.47
N GLY A 127 -40.31 -1.93 9.28
CA GLY A 127 -40.66 -0.92 10.27
C GLY A 127 -39.85 0.39 10.21
N ILE A 128 -38.95 0.56 9.24
CA ILE A 128 -38.18 1.81 9.06
C ILE A 128 -38.54 2.45 7.71
N THR A 129 -38.80 3.76 7.70
CA THR A 129 -39.10 4.54 6.49
C THR A 129 -38.26 5.82 6.48
N LEU A 130 -37.35 5.93 5.50
CA LEU A 130 -36.38 7.00 5.33
C LEU A 130 -36.52 7.62 3.93
N LYS A 131 -37.14 8.79 3.82
CA LYS A 131 -37.13 9.58 2.58
C LYS A 131 -35.71 10.07 2.29
N TYR A 132 -35.14 9.67 1.16
CA TYR A 132 -33.78 10.01 0.74
C TYR A 132 -33.72 10.71 -0.63
N GLU A 133 -34.78 10.63 -1.43
CA GLU A 133 -34.91 11.30 -2.72
C GLU A 133 -35.21 12.80 -2.55
N GLY A 134 -34.53 13.64 -3.35
CA GLY A 134 -34.80 15.07 -3.45
C GLY A 134 -34.44 15.90 -2.21
N ILE A 135 -33.61 15.38 -1.30
CA ILE A 135 -33.13 16.12 -0.12
C ILE A 135 -31.62 16.37 -0.19
N PRO A 136 -31.08 17.43 0.45
CA PRO A 136 -29.64 17.65 0.52
C PRO A 136 -28.91 16.51 1.23
N GLU A 137 -27.72 16.17 0.74
CA GLU A 137 -26.89 15.08 1.26
C GLU A 137 -26.62 15.19 2.78
N LYS A 138 -26.31 16.39 3.28
CA LYS A 138 -26.11 16.62 4.73
C LYS A 138 -27.37 16.39 5.57
N VAL A 139 -28.56 16.56 4.97
CA VAL A 139 -29.85 16.25 5.60
C VAL A 139 -30.09 14.74 5.59
N LEU A 140 -29.79 14.05 4.48
CA LEU A 140 -29.82 12.59 4.40
C LEU A 140 -28.89 11.96 5.45
N TYR A 141 -27.65 12.44 5.53
CA TYR A 141 -26.66 12.00 6.51
C TYR A 141 -27.19 12.06 7.95
N LYS A 142 -27.74 13.21 8.37
CA LYS A 142 -28.32 13.36 9.71
C LYS A 142 -29.52 12.45 9.96
N LYS A 143 -30.37 12.22 8.95
CA LYS A 143 -31.48 11.25 9.06
C LYS A 143 -30.98 9.82 9.22
N ILE A 144 -29.95 9.42 8.46
CA ILE A 144 -29.29 8.12 8.64
C ILE A 144 -28.71 8.02 10.05
N CYS A 145 -28.01 9.03 10.56
CA CYS A 145 -27.48 9.03 11.93
C CYS A 145 -28.58 8.81 12.98
N ASN A 146 -29.71 9.51 12.88
CA ASN A 146 -30.85 9.30 13.79
C ASN A 146 -31.37 7.85 13.73
N VAL A 147 -31.50 7.23 12.55
CA VAL A 147 -31.87 5.81 12.42
C VAL A 147 -30.83 4.89 13.06
N MET A 148 -29.53 5.10 12.80
CA MET A 148 -28.47 4.24 13.34
C MET A 148 -28.39 4.32 14.87
N GLN A 149 -28.63 5.49 15.46
CA GLN A 149 -28.70 5.62 16.92
C GLN A 149 -30.00 5.02 17.48
N ASN A 150 -31.17 5.35 16.93
CA ASN A 150 -32.45 5.05 17.56
C ASN A 150 -32.92 3.60 17.32
N ASN A 151 -32.50 2.96 16.23
CA ASN A 151 -32.89 1.59 15.88
C ASN A 151 -31.78 0.54 16.13
N PHE A 152 -30.52 0.96 16.28
CA PHE A 152 -29.36 0.06 16.41
C PHE A 152 -28.35 0.48 17.50
N ASN A 153 -28.68 1.49 18.33
CA ASN A 153 -27.87 2.04 19.43
C ASN A 153 -26.41 2.36 19.05
N CYS A 154 -26.16 2.66 17.78
CA CYS A 154 -24.82 2.84 17.24
C CYS A 154 -24.57 4.32 16.90
N LYS A 155 -23.53 4.87 17.55
CA LYS A 155 -23.29 6.32 17.71
C LYS A 155 -22.11 6.86 16.90
N ASN A 156 -21.54 6.05 16.01
CA ASN A 156 -20.53 6.49 15.06
C ASN A 156 -20.56 5.66 13.77
N GLU A 157 -19.95 6.15 12.69
CA GLU A 157 -20.04 5.53 11.37
C GLU A 157 -19.37 4.15 11.26
N ALA A 158 -18.35 3.86 12.07
CA ALA A 158 -17.66 2.57 12.01
C ALA A 158 -18.48 1.42 12.62
N CYS A 159 -19.34 1.68 13.62
CA CYS A 159 -20.25 0.66 14.11
C CYS A 159 -21.42 0.36 13.13
N TRP A 160 -21.65 1.20 12.10
CA TRP A 160 -22.63 0.89 11.03
C TRP A 160 -22.23 -0.38 10.26
N LEU A 161 -20.92 -0.67 10.18
CA LEU A 161 -20.39 -1.87 9.54
C LEU A 161 -20.80 -3.17 10.27
N ASN A 162 -21.08 -3.12 11.56
CA ASN A 162 -21.46 -4.30 12.36
C ASN A 162 -22.98 -4.56 12.41
N ILE A 163 -23.80 -3.62 11.90
CA ILE A 163 -25.27 -3.77 11.87
C ILE A 163 -25.65 -4.83 10.83
N ARG A 164 -25.76 -6.10 11.25
CA ARG A 164 -25.96 -7.24 10.31
C ARG A 164 -27.19 -7.08 9.42
N LYS A 165 -28.28 -6.51 9.95
CA LYS A 165 -29.53 -6.30 9.19
C LYS A 165 -29.30 -5.36 7.99
N LEU A 166 -28.54 -4.28 8.21
CA LEU A 166 -28.13 -3.33 7.16
C LEU A 166 -27.20 -3.99 6.15
N MET A 167 -26.16 -4.68 6.63
CA MET A 167 -25.12 -5.27 5.76
C MET A 167 -25.66 -6.40 4.88
N ASN A 168 -26.59 -7.21 5.40
CA ASN A 168 -27.30 -8.23 4.62
C ASN A 168 -28.28 -7.63 3.60
N SER A 169 -28.62 -6.35 3.72
CA SER A 169 -29.50 -5.61 2.79
C SER A 169 -28.72 -4.83 1.72
N LEU A 170 -27.38 -4.84 1.77
CA LEU A 170 -26.49 -4.31 0.74
C LEU A 170 -26.02 -5.43 -0.20
N SER A 171 -25.70 -5.09 -1.46
CA SER A 171 -25.02 -6.06 -2.33
C SER A 171 -23.58 -6.27 -1.85
N SER A 172 -22.97 -7.44 -2.12
CA SER A 172 -21.58 -7.72 -1.71
C SER A 172 -20.57 -6.70 -2.25
N ARG A 173 -20.87 -6.04 -3.40
CA ARG A 173 -20.05 -4.95 -3.95
C ARG A 173 -20.22 -3.66 -3.15
N ASP A 174 -21.42 -3.39 -2.65
CA ASP A 174 -21.70 -2.20 -1.86
C ASP A 174 -21.23 -2.36 -0.41
N VAL A 175 -21.19 -3.60 0.12
CA VAL A 175 -20.50 -3.96 1.37
C VAL A 175 -18.99 -3.68 1.28
N ASP A 176 -18.31 -4.15 0.22
CA ASP A 176 -16.90 -3.82 -0.04
C ASP A 176 -16.70 -2.30 -0.18
N TYR A 177 -17.50 -1.65 -1.01
CA TYR A 177 -17.39 -0.20 -1.23
C TYR A 177 -17.60 0.60 0.06
N PHE A 178 -18.57 0.21 0.90
CA PHE A 178 -18.79 0.77 2.24
C PHE A 178 -17.56 0.55 3.13
N ARG A 179 -17.08 -0.70 3.23
CA ARG A 179 -15.94 -1.09 4.06
C ARG A 179 -14.68 -0.29 3.74
N ARG A 180 -14.43 0.03 2.46
CA ARG A 180 -13.27 0.80 1.99
C ARG A 180 -13.30 2.30 2.31
N HIS A 181 -14.38 2.84 2.90
CA HIS A 181 -14.36 4.23 3.43
C HIS A 181 -13.66 4.34 4.79
N PHE A 182 -13.39 3.23 5.48
CA PHE A 182 -12.80 3.19 6.82
C PHE A 182 -11.43 2.51 6.86
N ARG A 183 -10.66 2.76 7.93
CA ARG A 183 -9.40 2.03 8.22
C ARG A 183 -9.64 0.49 8.36
N PRO A 184 -8.61 -0.36 8.24
CA PRO A 184 -8.72 -1.79 8.57
C PRO A 184 -9.18 -2.00 10.02
N LYS A 185 -9.68 -3.20 10.35
CA LYS A 185 -9.95 -3.55 11.77
C LYS A 185 -8.61 -3.64 12.50
N MET A 186 -8.57 -3.33 13.79
CA MET A 186 -7.40 -3.68 14.60
C MET A 186 -7.29 -5.21 14.68
N PRO A 187 -6.09 -5.81 14.53
CA PRO A 187 -5.92 -7.25 14.63
C PRO A 187 -6.24 -7.74 16.04
N GLU A 188 -6.84 -8.93 16.17
CA GLU A 188 -7.34 -9.44 17.46
C GLU A 188 -6.20 -9.66 18.48
N ASP A 189 -5.03 -10.13 18.02
CA ASP A 189 -3.85 -10.31 18.89
C ASP A 189 -3.26 -8.97 19.36
N ILE A 190 -3.33 -7.92 18.54
CA ILE A 190 -2.96 -6.55 18.93
C ILE A 190 -3.94 -5.98 19.96
N VAL A 191 -5.23 -6.36 19.91
CA VAL A 191 -6.26 -5.96 20.89
C VAL A 191 -6.04 -6.66 22.23
N ASP A 192 -5.75 -7.98 22.20
CA ASP A 192 -5.46 -8.77 23.40
C ASP A 192 -4.14 -8.36 24.08
N ASP A 193 -3.11 -8.02 23.29
CA ASP A 193 -1.81 -7.59 23.77
C ASP A 193 -1.21 -6.49 22.87
N TYR A 194 -1.32 -5.25 23.36
CA TYR A 194 -0.78 -4.05 22.72
C TYR A 194 0.75 -4.01 22.54
N THR A 195 1.49 -5.03 22.99
CA THR A 195 2.93 -5.22 22.75
C THR A 195 3.25 -6.26 21.68
N LYS A 196 2.23 -6.88 21.06
CA LYS A 196 2.38 -7.75 19.89
C LYS A 196 2.92 -6.99 18.67
N TRP A 197 3.58 -7.74 17.80
CA TRP A 197 4.10 -7.24 16.52
C TRP A 197 3.01 -7.31 15.46
N ILE A 198 2.84 -6.25 14.68
CA ILE A 198 1.99 -6.33 13.49
C ILE A 198 2.62 -7.23 12.42
N SER A 199 1.78 -8.02 11.77
CA SER A 199 2.15 -8.94 10.68
C SER A 199 2.30 -8.20 9.34
N ASN A 200 2.77 -8.92 8.33
CA ASN A 200 2.79 -8.43 6.95
C ASN A 200 1.36 -8.06 6.45
N PHE A 201 0.33 -8.80 6.89
CA PHE A 201 -1.05 -8.59 6.42
C PHE A 201 -1.64 -7.29 6.98
N ASP A 202 -1.30 -6.93 8.21
CA ASP A 202 -1.80 -5.72 8.87
C ASP A 202 -1.15 -4.47 8.27
N ILE A 203 0.15 -4.54 8.00
CA ILE A 203 0.91 -3.51 7.26
C ILE A 203 0.33 -3.33 5.85
N GLU A 204 0.08 -4.42 5.14
CA GLU A 204 -0.52 -4.37 3.79
C GLU A 204 -1.95 -3.86 3.79
N ALA A 205 -2.76 -4.18 4.80
CA ALA A 205 -4.13 -3.67 4.93
C ALA A 205 -4.15 -2.13 5.03
N VAL A 206 -3.18 -1.53 5.72
CA VAL A 206 -3.01 -0.06 5.82
C VAL A 206 -2.43 0.51 4.53
N LEU A 207 -1.30 -0.01 4.05
CA LEU A 207 -0.61 0.52 2.86
C LEU A 207 -1.42 0.38 1.57
N ARG A 208 -2.30 -0.62 1.47
CA ARG A 208 -3.22 -0.80 0.34
C ARG A 208 -4.16 0.40 0.18
N GLN A 209 -4.62 1.02 1.26
CA GLN A 209 -5.52 2.16 1.16
C GLN A 209 -4.84 3.36 0.49
N HIS A 210 -3.54 3.55 0.73
CA HIS A 210 -2.75 4.58 0.05
C HIS A 210 -2.46 4.22 -1.42
N HIS A 211 -2.15 2.96 -1.71
CA HIS A 211 -1.98 2.48 -3.10
C HIS A 211 -3.27 2.66 -3.92
N GLU A 212 -4.44 2.43 -3.34
CA GLU A 212 -5.73 2.46 -4.06
C GLU A 212 -6.37 3.86 -4.13
N GLU A 213 -6.22 4.71 -3.11
CA GLU A 213 -6.96 5.99 -3.01
C GLU A 213 -6.04 7.25 -3.05
N THR A 214 -4.70 7.10 -2.98
CA THR A 214 -3.75 8.23 -3.10
C THR A 214 -3.04 8.22 -4.46
N SER A 215 -3.44 9.16 -5.33
CA SER A 215 -2.86 9.33 -6.67
C SER A 215 -1.32 9.41 -6.64
N GLY A 216 -0.68 8.66 -7.54
CA GLY A 216 0.78 8.60 -7.67
C GLY A 216 1.48 7.56 -6.79
N VAL A 217 0.80 6.93 -5.83
CA VAL A 217 1.41 5.98 -4.90
C VAL A 217 1.38 4.55 -5.44
N TYR A 218 2.54 3.89 -5.50
CA TYR A 218 2.65 2.45 -5.69
C TYR A 218 3.29 1.81 -4.46
N SER A 219 2.47 1.25 -3.57
CA SER A 219 2.98 0.37 -2.50
C SER A 219 3.38 -1.00 -3.05
N TYR A 220 4.56 -1.47 -2.65
CA TYR A 220 5.05 -2.84 -2.83
C TYR A 220 4.60 -3.82 -1.74
N GLY A 221 3.92 -3.34 -0.69
CA GLY A 221 3.49 -4.15 0.46
C GLY A 221 4.58 -4.41 1.50
N ALA A 222 4.40 -5.47 2.28
CA ALA A 222 5.33 -5.91 3.33
C ALA A 222 6.08 -7.16 2.85
N ILE A 223 7.39 -7.04 2.66
CA ILE A 223 8.19 -8.00 1.88
C ILE A 223 9.43 -8.49 2.66
N PRO A 224 9.78 -9.80 2.61
CA PRO A 224 10.98 -10.33 3.25
C PRO A 224 12.26 -9.93 2.50
N ILE A 225 13.42 -10.06 3.15
CA ILE A 225 14.71 -9.60 2.62
C ILE A 225 15.14 -10.32 1.33
N ASP A 226 14.65 -11.53 1.08
CA ASP A 226 14.92 -12.32 -0.12
C ASP A 226 14.01 -11.94 -1.32
N PHE A 227 13.39 -10.75 -1.29
CA PHE A 227 12.54 -10.18 -2.35
C PHE A 227 13.11 -10.22 -3.78
N LYS A 228 14.43 -10.36 -3.93
CA LYS A 228 15.10 -10.57 -5.23
C LYS A 228 14.67 -11.87 -5.91
N ASN A 229 14.23 -12.87 -5.15
CA ASN A 229 13.59 -14.06 -5.68
C ASN A 229 12.20 -13.71 -6.22
N CYS A 230 12.01 -13.78 -7.54
CA CYS A 230 10.72 -13.52 -8.19
C CYS A 230 9.58 -14.49 -7.81
N SER A 231 9.88 -15.57 -7.08
CA SER A 231 8.88 -16.46 -6.46
C SER A 231 8.29 -15.88 -5.17
N VAL A 232 9.02 -14.94 -4.56
CA VAL A 232 8.72 -14.28 -3.27
C VAL A 232 8.10 -12.91 -3.53
N SER A 233 8.83 -11.99 -4.19
CA SER A 233 8.23 -10.76 -4.71
C SER A 233 8.17 -10.82 -6.23
N SER A 234 6.98 -11.10 -6.78
CA SER A 234 6.77 -11.21 -8.23
C SER A 234 7.05 -9.91 -8.99
N ASP A 235 6.98 -8.79 -8.27
CA ASP A 235 6.93 -7.43 -8.80
C ASP A 235 8.26 -6.69 -8.52
N LEU A 236 8.74 -6.67 -7.27
CA LEU A 236 9.95 -5.91 -6.91
C LEU A 236 11.22 -6.48 -7.54
N CYS A 237 11.34 -7.80 -7.68
CA CYS A 237 12.49 -8.40 -8.36
C CYS A 237 12.66 -7.82 -9.79
N LYS A 238 11.56 -7.38 -10.42
CA LYS A 238 11.46 -6.81 -11.77
C LYS A 238 11.22 -5.29 -11.78
N ILE A 239 11.45 -4.57 -10.67
CA ILE A 239 11.28 -3.10 -10.63
C ILE A 239 11.92 -2.44 -11.85
N ASN A 240 11.12 -1.58 -12.49
CA ASN A 240 11.44 -0.84 -13.70
C ASN A 240 10.87 0.57 -13.54
N LEU A 241 11.75 1.51 -13.20
CA LEU A 241 11.37 2.89 -12.85
C LEU A 241 10.62 3.60 -13.98
N LYS A 242 11.02 3.35 -15.24
CA LYS A 242 10.31 3.88 -16.41
C LYS A 242 8.86 3.38 -16.48
N GLN A 243 8.60 2.10 -16.23
CA GLN A 243 7.23 1.55 -16.20
C GLN A 243 6.38 2.08 -15.05
N HIS A 244 6.98 2.62 -13.99
CA HIS A 244 6.24 3.35 -12.95
C HIS A 244 5.84 4.74 -13.47
N VAL A 245 6.82 5.52 -13.96
CA VAL A 245 6.58 6.85 -14.56
C VAL A 245 5.61 6.81 -15.74
N ASP A 246 5.70 5.80 -16.62
CA ASP A 246 4.81 5.61 -17.78
C ASP A 246 3.32 5.42 -17.41
N LYS A 247 3.01 5.13 -16.14
CA LYS A 247 1.64 5.00 -15.61
C LYS A 247 1.23 6.15 -14.68
N GLY A 248 2.14 7.06 -14.34
CA GLY A 248 1.94 8.02 -13.27
C GLY A 248 2.16 7.49 -11.85
N GLU A 249 2.96 6.43 -11.66
CA GLU A 249 3.36 5.92 -10.33
C GLU A 249 4.67 6.59 -9.88
N HIS A 250 4.59 7.75 -9.20
CA HIS A 250 5.75 8.58 -8.85
C HIS A 250 6.27 8.43 -7.40
N LYS A 251 5.48 7.79 -6.52
CA LYS A 251 5.77 7.60 -5.09
C LYS A 251 5.79 6.11 -4.76
N LEU A 252 6.96 5.49 -4.67
CA LEU A 252 7.08 4.04 -4.41
C LEU A 252 7.27 3.78 -2.92
N ALA A 253 6.37 3.03 -2.29
CA ALA A 253 6.33 2.81 -0.83
C ALA A 253 6.57 1.34 -0.47
N MET A 254 7.46 1.07 0.50
CA MET A 254 8.00 -0.28 0.74
C MET A 254 8.26 -0.52 2.23
N VAL A 255 7.81 -1.66 2.77
CA VAL A 255 8.20 -2.14 4.11
C VAL A 255 8.88 -3.49 3.97
N PHE A 256 10.07 -3.62 4.54
CA PHE A 256 10.88 -4.83 4.50
C PHE A 256 10.93 -5.50 5.87
N ASN A 257 10.87 -6.83 5.88
CA ASN A 257 11.35 -7.59 7.03
C ASN A 257 12.86 -7.86 6.87
N THR A 258 13.61 -7.92 7.97
CA THR A 258 14.99 -8.42 7.95
C THR A 258 15.09 -9.94 7.74
N ASP A 259 14.00 -10.67 7.96
CA ASP A 259 13.91 -12.13 7.80
C ASP A 259 13.62 -12.56 6.35
N ASP A 260 13.86 -13.84 6.04
CA ASP A 260 13.59 -14.44 4.72
C ASP A 260 12.14 -14.95 4.59
N SER A 261 11.73 -15.28 3.37
CA SER A 261 10.38 -15.77 3.03
C SER A 261 9.91 -17.08 3.71
N LYS A 262 10.74 -17.69 4.57
CA LYS A 262 10.45 -18.90 5.36
C LYS A 262 10.54 -18.65 6.87
N GLY A 263 11.11 -17.53 7.30
CA GLY A 263 11.24 -17.17 8.70
C GLY A 263 9.95 -16.63 9.33
N PRO A 264 9.87 -16.54 10.66
CA PRO A 264 8.71 -15.97 11.36
C PRO A 264 8.62 -14.44 11.23
N GLY A 265 9.68 -13.76 10.78
CA GLY A 265 9.80 -12.31 10.85
C GLY A 265 10.56 -11.86 12.10
N GLN A 266 11.33 -10.78 11.99
CA GLN A 266 12.27 -10.34 13.03
C GLN A 266 12.27 -8.82 13.28
N HIS A 267 12.27 -8.00 12.22
CA HIS A 267 12.26 -6.54 12.35
C HIS A 267 11.71 -5.90 11.08
N TRP A 268 10.94 -4.82 11.23
CA TRP A 268 10.32 -4.06 10.14
C TRP A 268 11.03 -2.71 9.95
N PHE A 269 11.50 -2.44 8.73
CA PHE A 269 12.05 -1.15 8.32
C PHE A 269 11.47 -0.74 6.96
N ALA A 270 11.58 0.54 6.59
CA ALA A 270 10.92 1.09 5.42
C ALA A 270 11.88 1.70 4.40
N MET A 271 11.44 1.74 3.14
CA MET A 271 12.05 2.57 2.11
C MET A 271 10.96 3.25 1.27
N TYR A 272 11.22 4.50 0.92
CA TYR A 272 10.36 5.31 0.06
C TYR A 272 11.19 5.87 -1.10
N VAL A 273 10.63 5.86 -2.31
CA VAL A 273 11.25 6.47 -3.50
C VAL A 273 10.32 7.55 -4.01
N ASP A 274 10.82 8.78 -4.01
CA ASP A 274 10.20 9.95 -4.58
C ASP A 274 10.83 10.24 -5.93
N ILE A 275 10.12 9.92 -7.01
CA ILE A 275 10.65 10.10 -8.36
C ILE A 275 10.67 11.58 -8.78
N ASP A 276 9.85 12.45 -8.16
CA ASP A 276 9.69 13.85 -8.58
C ASP A 276 10.28 14.88 -7.61
N GLY A 277 10.70 14.47 -6.41
CA GLY A 277 11.37 15.33 -5.44
C GLY A 277 10.42 16.21 -4.62
N LEU A 278 9.17 15.80 -4.47
CA LEU A 278 8.15 16.46 -3.65
C LEU A 278 8.59 16.55 -2.17
N ASN A 279 9.39 15.60 -1.68
CA ASN A 279 9.94 15.56 -0.33
C ASN A 279 11.29 16.30 -0.18
N LEU A 280 11.83 16.90 -1.26
CA LEU A 280 13.11 17.64 -1.30
C LEU A 280 13.20 18.58 -2.53
N ASP A 281 12.43 19.68 -2.54
CA ASP A 281 12.59 20.81 -3.49
C ASP A 281 12.75 20.44 -4.99
N SER A 282 11.99 19.45 -5.48
CA SER A 282 12.06 18.87 -6.85
C SER A 282 13.34 18.07 -7.19
N GLN A 283 14.15 17.72 -6.20
CA GLN A 283 15.27 16.78 -6.30
C GLN A 283 14.80 15.36 -5.95
N PRO A 284 14.79 14.40 -6.91
CA PRO A 284 14.37 13.02 -6.64
C PRO A 284 15.17 12.38 -5.50
N GLY A 285 14.49 11.57 -4.69
CA GLY A 285 15.02 11.07 -3.42
C GLY A 285 14.71 9.60 -3.16
N ILE A 286 15.67 8.90 -2.55
CA ILE A 286 15.48 7.54 -2.00
C ILE A 286 15.72 7.62 -0.51
N TYR A 287 14.67 7.36 0.27
CA TYR A 287 14.65 7.56 1.71
C TYR A 287 14.52 6.21 2.41
N PHE A 288 15.58 5.79 3.09
CA PHE A 288 15.58 4.61 3.95
C PHE A 288 15.32 5.01 5.41
N PHE A 289 14.47 4.26 6.09
CA PHE A 289 14.14 4.49 7.48
C PHE A 289 14.08 3.20 8.29
N ASP A 290 14.92 3.12 9.32
CA ASP A 290 14.86 2.10 10.36
C ASP A 290 14.65 2.80 11.71
N SER A 291 13.64 2.39 12.49
CA SER A 291 13.33 2.98 13.78
C SER A 291 14.46 2.87 14.83
N PHE A 292 15.38 1.92 14.65
CA PHE A 292 16.62 1.78 15.43
C PHE A 292 17.83 2.49 14.83
N ALA A 293 17.73 3.02 13.59
CA ALA A 293 18.80 3.59 12.78
C ALA A 293 19.92 2.61 12.35
N SER A 294 19.55 1.35 12.08
CA SER A 294 20.43 0.43 11.36
C SER A 294 20.73 0.94 9.94
N LYS A 295 21.93 0.65 9.41
CA LYS A 295 22.26 0.97 8.02
C LYS A 295 21.63 -0.05 7.06
N PRO A 296 21.23 0.34 5.84
CA PRO A 296 20.58 -0.57 4.87
C PRO A 296 21.34 -1.89 4.67
N MET A 297 20.62 -3.01 4.63
CA MET A 297 21.20 -4.34 4.33
C MET A 297 21.72 -4.41 2.89
N LYS A 298 22.52 -5.44 2.56
CA LYS A 298 23.17 -5.59 1.24
C LYS A 298 22.12 -5.60 0.11
N GLU A 299 21.06 -6.35 0.32
CA GLU A 299 19.97 -6.60 -0.63
C GLU A 299 19.27 -5.28 -0.98
N VAL A 300 19.10 -4.42 0.01
CA VAL A 300 18.51 -3.07 -0.09
C VAL A 300 19.49 -2.09 -0.74
N LYS A 301 20.79 -2.11 -0.38
CA LYS A 301 21.81 -1.28 -1.07
C LYS A 301 21.86 -1.59 -2.58
N GLU A 302 21.87 -2.86 -2.94
CA GLU A 302 21.85 -3.31 -4.32
C GLU A 302 20.51 -3.02 -5.04
N LEU A 303 19.42 -2.76 -4.30
CA LEU A 303 18.17 -2.23 -4.85
C LEU A 303 18.24 -0.71 -5.07
N ILE A 304 18.82 0.03 -4.12
CA ILE A 304 19.04 1.49 -4.21
C ILE A 304 19.90 1.82 -5.44
N GLU A 305 21.02 1.12 -5.65
CA GLU A 305 21.86 1.33 -6.83
C GLU A 305 21.12 0.97 -8.14
N LYS A 306 20.36 -0.14 -8.18
CA LYS A 306 19.49 -0.48 -9.32
C LYS A 306 18.46 0.63 -9.64
N ILE A 307 17.92 1.30 -8.62
CA ILE A 307 16.98 2.42 -8.82
C ILE A 307 17.71 3.66 -9.36
N LYS A 308 18.93 3.96 -8.88
CA LYS A 308 19.76 5.07 -9.39
C LYS A 308 20.23 4.84 -10.83
N GLU A 309 20.58 3.60 -11.19
CA GLU A 309 20.87 3.19 -12.57
C GLU A 309 19.67 3.46 -13.49
N GLN A 310 18.48 2.98 -13.12
CA GLN A 310 17.24 3.22 -13.88
C GLN A 310 16.78 4.69 -13.85
N GLY A 311 17.12 5.44 -12.81
CA GLY A 311 16.93 6.88 -12.72
C GLY A 311 17.76 7.63 -13.75
N SER A 312 19.03 7.26 -13.87
CA SER A 312 19.96 7.82 -14.86
C SER A 312 19.46 7.62 -16.30
N GLU A 313 18.85 6.46 -16.59
CA GLU A 313 18.21 6.17 -17.90
C GLU A 313 17.02 7.11 -18.23
N ILE A 314 16.40 7.74 -17.23
CA ILE A 314 15.26 8.66 -17.39
C ILE A 314 15.57 10.11 -16.96
N ASN A 315 16.85 10.46 -16.82
CA ASN A 315 17.34 11.79 -16.37
C ASN A 315 16.88 12.19 -14.95
N LYS A 316 16.77 11.21 -14.04
CA LYS A 316 16.48 11.40 -12.61
C LYS A 316 17.70 10.95 -11.80
N ASP A 317 18.50 11.90 -11.33
CA ASP A 317 19.52 11.62 -10.31
C ASP A 317 18.84 11.59 -8.92
N PHE A 318 19.28 10.71 -8.02
CA PHE A 318 18.58 10.38 -6.78
C PHE A 318 19.46 10.59 -5.55
N VAL A 319 19.05 11.51 -4.67
CA VAL A 319 19.67 11.71 -3.36
C VAL A 319 19.24 10.59 -2.41
N VAL A 320 20.20 9.81 -1.92
CA VAL A 320 19.95 8.73 -0.97
C VAL A 320 20.08 9.26 0.46
N THR A 321 18.99 9.21 1.22
CA THR A 321 18.94 9.64 2.63
C THR A 321 18.65 8.45 3.54
N VAL A 322 19.31 8.42 4.70
CA VAL A 322 19.22 7.35 5.71
C VAL A 322 19.15 8.03 7.07
N ASN A 323 18.29 7.59 7.99
CA ASN A 323 18.30 8.13 9.36
C ASN A 323 19.46 7.55 10.18
N ASP A 324 20.09 8.41 10.99
CA ASP A 324 21.19 8.11 11.90
C ASP A 324 20.75 8.04 13.38
N LYS A 325 19.57 8.59 13.67
CA LYS A 325 18.97 8.68 15.00
C LYS A 325 17.99 7.54 15.27
N THR A 326 18.31 6.72 16.28
CA THR A 326 17.38 5.79 16.93
C THR A 326 16.19 6.55 17.52
N LEU A 327 14.97 6.15 17.15
CA LEU A 327 13.72 6.70 17.67
C LEU A 327 13.00 5.70 18.58
N GLN A 328 13.05 4.41 18.24
CA GLN A 328 12.43 3.33 18.99
C GLN A 328 13.24 2.91 20.22
N LYS A 329 12.55 2.57 21.32
CA LYS A 329 13.16 2.00 22.53
C LYS A 329 12.51 0.69 22.96
N ASN A 330 11.23 0.49 22.65
CA ASN A 330 10.50 -0.75 22.87
C ASN A 330 10.85 -1.83 21.83
N SER A 331 10.36 -3.05 22.04
CA SER A 331 10.62 -4.22 21.18
C SER A 331 9.60 -4.45 20.06
N PHE A 332 8.57 -3.60 19.88
CA PHE A 332 7.37 -3.97 19.10
C PHE A 332 6.84 -2.91 18.11
N SER A 333 7.24 -1.65 18.23
CA SER A 333 6.68 -0.57 17.40
C SER A 333 7.28 -0.44 15.98
N CYS A 334 8.22 -1.28 15.55
CA CYS A 334 8.97 -1.08 14.31
C CYS A 334 8.10 -1.08 13.05
N GLY A 335 7.04 -1.92 13.02
CA GLY A 335 6.04 -1.88 11.96
C GLY A 335 5.21 -0.58 11.96
N PHE A 336 4.82 -0.07 13.13
CA PHE A 336 4.11 1.20 13.27
C PHE A 336 5.00 2.38 12.84
N TYR A 337 6.27 2.41 13.26
CA TYR A 337 7.26 3.37 12.78
C TYR A 337 7.42 3.33 11.25
N SER A 338 7.45 2.13 10.66
CA SER A 338 7.57 1.94 9.21
C SER A 338 6.34 2.48 8.46
N MET A 339 5.12 2.21 8.94
CA MET A 339 3.89 2.76 8.36
C MET A 339 3.81 4.28 8.53
N HIS A 340 4.10 4.80 9.73
CA HIS A 340 4.07 6.24 10.02
C HIS A 340 5.03 7.01 9.12
N PHE A 341 6.24 6.48 8.91
CA PHE A 341 7.20 7.03 7.97
C PHE A 341 6.63 7.10 6.55
N LEU A 342 6.09 5.99 6.04
CA LEU A 342 5.53 5.96 4.68
C LEU A 342 4.32 6.91 4.53
N GLU A 343 3.41 6.99 5.52
CA GLU A 343 2.30 7.95 5.47
C GLU A 343 2.79 9.41 5.45
N ASN A 344 3.82 9.76 6.22
CA ASN A 344 4.41 11.12 6.20
C ASN A 344 5.11 11.42 4.87
N MET A 345 5.89 10.47 4.33
CA MET A 345 6.56 10.66 3.05
C MET A 345 5.56 10.76 1.88
N ILE A 346 4.51 9.92 1.87
CA ILE A 346 3.40 9.98 0.90
C ILE A 346 2.68 11.34 0.96
N ASN A 347 2.53 11.90 2.16
CA ASN A 347 1.99 13.24 2.42
C ASN A 347 3.04 14.36 2.27
N GLU A 348 4.13 14.11 1.53
CA GLU A 348 5.10 15.14 1.08
C GLU A 348 5.87 15.84 2.21
N THR A 349 5.85 15.28 3.43
CA THR A 349 6.65 15.78 4.56
C THR A 349 8.14 15.63 4.27
N PRO A 350 8.98 16.68 4.45
CA PRO A 350 10.43 16.55 4.28
C PRO A 350 11.05 15.55 5.26
N PHE A 351 12.02 14.75 4.80
CA PHE A 351 12.65 13.71 5.62
C PHE A 351 13.33 14.27 6.88
N SER A 352 13.97 15.44 6.75
CA SER A 352 14.59 16.17 7.86
C SER A 352 13.56 16.59 8.93
N GLU A 353 12.42 17.11 8.50
CA GLU A 353 11.30 17.46 9.38
C GLU A 353 10.80 16.21 10.11
N TYR A 354 10.54 15.12 9.38
CA TYR A 354 10.08 13.84 9.93
C TYR A 354 10.98 13.31 11.06
N ILE A 355 12.30 13.28 10.87
CA ILE A 355 13.27 12.81 11.89
C ILE A 355 13.40 13.80 13.07
N SER A 356 13.13 15.08 12.84
CA SER A 356 13.17 16.13 13.86
C SER A 356 11.87 16.25 14.69
N SER A 357 10.74 15.74 14.20
CA SER A 357 9.35 15.86 14.74
C SER A 357 9.09 15.42 16.19
N GLY A 358 10.13 15.04 16.94
CA GLY A 358 10.00 14.51 18.31
C GLY A 358 9.23 13.19 18.35
N LEU A 359 9.34 12.37 17.30
CA LEU A 359 8.74 11.03 17.25
C LEU A 359 9.32 10.11 18.33
N ASN A 360 8.49 9.24 18.90
CA ASN A 360 8.85 8.32 19.98
C ASN A 360 7.75 7.26 20.18
N ASP A 361 8.03 6.26 21.01
CA ASP A 361 7.16 5.09 21.22
C ASP A 361 5.75 5.42 21.72
N LYS A 362 5.57 6.48 22.53
CA LYS A 362 4.23 6.91 22.96
C LYS A 362 3.40 7.38 21.76
N LYS A 363 4.00 8.17 20.86
CA LYS A 363 3.36 8.57 19.60
C LYS A 363 3.05 7.38 18.69
N MET A 364 3.83 6.29 18.73
CA MET A 364 3.52 5.07 17.97
C MET A 364 2.39 4.24 18.57
N ILE A 365 2.28 4.20 19.90
CA ILE A 365 1.14 3.61 20.61
C ILE A 365 -0.15 4.41 20.33
N GLU A 366 -0.06 5.74 20.26
CA GLU A 366 -1.16 6.62 19.84
C GLU A 366 -1.52 6.41 18.34
N TYR A 367 -0.52 6.37 17.46
CA TYR A 367 -0.66 6.20 16.01
C TYR A 367 -1.28 4.85 15.60
N ARG A 368 -1.12 3.78 16.38
CA ARG A 368 -1.85 2.51 16.17
C ARG A 368 -3.36 2.72 16.04
N ASN A 369 -3.93 3.64 16.82
CA ASN A 369 -5.35 3.95 16.82
C ASN A 369 -5.76 4.89 15.65
N HIS A 370 -4.79 5.34 14.85
CA HIS A 370 -5.00 6.00 13.55
C HIS A 370 -4.86 5.01 12.38
N CYS A 371 -4.03 3.98 12.53
CA CYS A 371 -3.90 2.90 11.54
C CYS A 371 -5.17 2.05 11.42
N PHE A 372 -5.86 1.81 12.53
CA PHE A 372 -6.86 0.75 12.68
C PHE A 372 -8.11 1.22 13.42
N LEU A 373 -9.27 0.72 13.00
CA LEU A 373 -10.50 0.79 13.79
C LEU A 373 -10.35 -0.02 15.07
N HIS A 374 -10.39 0.65 16.23
CA HIS A 374 -10.45 -0.01 17.52
C HIS A 374 -11.81 -0.75 17.68
N PRO A 375 -11.88 -1.90 18.38
CA PRO A 375 -13.16 -2.60 18.58
C PRO A 375 -14.26 -1.71 19.17
N ASP A 376 -13.93 -0.81 20.11
CA ASP A 376 -14.89 0.14 20.70
C ASP A 376 -15.49 1.14 19.70
N ASP A 377 -14.79 1.47 18.62
CA ASP A 377 -15.35 2.26 17.52
C ASP A 377 -16.37 1.47 16.70
N THR A 378 -16.31 0.13 16.74
CA THR A 378 -17.20 -0.74 15.97
C THR A 378 -18.37 -1.31 16.78
N LYS A 379 -18.40 -1.12 18.10
CA LYS A 379 -19.48 -1.63 18.97
C LYS A 379 -20.82 -0.94 18.69
N THR A 380 -21.85 -1.75 18.42
CA THR A 380 -23.25 -1.43 18.76
C THR A 380 -23.39 -1.47 20.29
N GLY A 381 -24.25 -0.61 20.86
CA GLY A 381 -24.39 -0.44 22.31
C GLY A 381 -25.59 -1.15 22.94
#